data_AF-A0A949JE62-F1
#
_entry.id   AF-A0A949JE62-F1
#
_cell.length_a   1.000
_cell.length_b   1.000
_cell.length_c   1.000
_cell.angle_alpha   90.00
_cell.angle_beta   90.00
_cell.angle_gamma   90.00
#
_symmetry.space_group_name_H-M   'P 1'
#
loop_
_entity.id
_entity.type
_entity.pdbx_description
1 polymer ?
#
loop_
_entity_poly.entity_id
_entity_poly.type
_entity_poly.pdbx_seq_one_letter_code
_entity_poly.pdbx_strand_id
1 'polypeptide(L)'
;APEFGASHHLASILISSRKKAVINIRYSDAIHEAINKSNLEISTSPGEPGDVLVDRGGFGIEPCAYVFGDDAVDAALRVQMIAELLQSP
;
A
#
# COMPACT_ATOMS: atom_id res chain seq x y z
N ALA A 1 -7.05 -2.41 20.93
CA ALA A 1 -7.98 -1.53 20.18
C ALA A 1 -7.15 -0.66 19.23
N PRO A 2 -7.71 0.22 18.39
CA PRO A 2 -6.91 1.26 17.75
C PRO A 2 -6.25 2.14 18.82
N GLU A 3 -4.94 2.34 18.73
CA GLU A 3 -4.14 3.08 19.72
C GLU A 3 -3.12 3.97 19.01
N PHE A 4 -2.87 5.16 19.55
CA PHE A 4 -1.82 6.04 19.06
C PHE A 4 -0.43 5.44 19.34
N GLY A 5 0.48 5.56 18.39
CA GLY A 5 1.83 5.00 18.51
C GLY A 5 1.92 3.48 18.36
N ALA A 6 0.82 2.80 18.02
CA ALA A 6 0.79 1.34 17.89
C ALA A 6 1.61 0.78 16.72
N SER A 7 1.97 1.59 15.71
CA SER A 7 2.73 1.14 14.55
C SER A 7 3.83 2.14 14.15
N HIS A 8 5.06 1.86 14.55
CA HIS A 8 6.22 2.71 14.24
C HIS A 8 6.59 2.64 12.74
N HIS A 9 6.61 1.44 12.16
CA HIS A 9 6.99 1.23 10.76
C HIS A 9 6.02 1.90 9.79
N LEU A 10 4.71 1.67 9.93
CA LEU A 10 3.71 2.32 9.07
C LEU A 10 3.68 3.83 9.27
N ALA A 11 3.90 4.33 10.50
CA ALA A 11 3.97 5.76 10.74
C ALA A 11 5.11 6.40 9.95
N SER A 12 6.31 5.79 9.91
CA SER A 12 7.43 6.29 9.11
C SER A 12 7.09 6.36 7.62
N ILE A 13 6.49 5.30 7.06
CA ILE A 13 6.08 5.26 5.64
C ILE A 13 5.00 6.30 5.33
N LEU A 14 3.99 6.43 6.21
CA LEU A 14 2.90 7.38 6.05
C LEU A 14 3.42 8.83 6.01
N ILE A 15 4.33 9.19 6.91
CA ILE A 15 4.94 10.53 6.95
C ILE A 15 5.66 10.85 5.64
N SER A 16 6.39 9.89 5.07
CA SER A 16 7.08 10.08 3.78
C SER A 16 6.11 10.31 2.62
N SER A 17 4.93 9.68 2.64
CA SER A 17 3.92 9.80 1.57
C SER A 17 3.11 11.11 1.59
N ARG A 18 3.11 11.84 2.72
CA ARG A 18 2.22 13.00 2.98
C ARG A 18 0.72 12.68 2.88
N LYS A 19 0.34 11.40 2.92
CA LYS A 19 -1.05 10.92 2.97
C LYS A 19 -1.50 10.81 4.43
N LYS A 20 -2.78 10.50 4.64
CA LYS A 20 -3.40 10.47 5.99
C LYS A 20 -3.68 9.07 6.50
N ALA A 21 -3.69 8.08 5.63
CA ALA A 21 -3.79 6.67 5.99
C ALA A 21 -2.92 5.78 5.10
N VAL A 22 -2.51 4.65 5.65
CA VAL A 22 -1.76 3.60 4.95
C VAL A 22 -2.20 2.24 5.45
N ILE A 23 -2.30 1.28 4.54
CA ILE A 23 -2.46 -0.16 4.84
C ILE A 23 -1.36 -0.91 4.09
N ASN A 24 -0.61 -1.75 4.78
CA ASN A 24 0.32 -2.66 4.12
C ASN A 24 -0.38 -3.98 3.76
N ILE A 25 -0.11 -4.46 2.55
CA ILE A 25 -0.58 -5.75 2.07
C ILE A 25 0.61 -6.56 1.54
N ARG A 26 0.44 -7.87 1.47
CA ARG A 26 1.41 -8.77 0.83
C ARG A 26 1.60 -8.34 -0.62
N TYR A 27 2.85 -8.32 -1.08
CA TYR A 27 3.15 -8.09 -2.49
C TYR A 27 3.50 -9.40 -3.21
N SER A 28 2.99 -9.53 -4.44
CA SER A 28 3.23 -10.63 -5.37
C SER A 28 3.01 -10.14 -6.80
N ASP A 29 3.40 -10.92 -7.80
CA ASP A 29 3.18 -10.54 -9.20
C ASP A 29 1.69 -10.40 -9.53
N ALA A 30 0.82 -11.25 -8.97
CA ALA A 30 -0.63 -11.11 -9.13
C ALA A 30 -1.15 -9.79 -8.53
N ILE A 31 -0.65 -9.39 -7.35
CA ILE A 31 -1.00 -8.09 -6.74
C ILE A 31 -0.50 -6.94 -7.61
N HIS A 32 0.70 -7.05 -8.17
CA HIS A 32 1.25 -6.05 -9.08
C HIS A 32 0.38 -5.88 -10.33
N GLU A 33 -0.05 -6.97 -10.94
CA GLU A 33 -0.96 -6.95 -12.08
C GLU A 33 -2.32 -6.33 -11.72
N ALA A 34 -2.88 -6.66 -10.56
CA ALA A 34 -4.14 -6.06 -10.10
C ALA A 34 -4.02 -4.55 -9.87
N ILE A 35 -2.90 -4.08 -9.32
CA ILE A 35 -2.64 -2.64 -9.18
C ILE A 35 -2.52 -1.98 -10.57
N ASN A 36 -1.81 -2.60 -11.52
CA ASN A 36 -1.70 -2.08 -12.89
C ASN A 36 -3.03 -2.05 -13.66
N LYS A 37 -3.98 -2.93 -13.33
CA LYS A 37 -5.36 -2.90 -13.87
C LYS A 37 -6.21 -1.80 -13.24
N SER A 38 -5.81 -1.29 -12.08
CA SER A 38 -6.48 -0.17 -11.41
C SER A 38 -6.00 1.18 -11.96
N ASN A 39 -6.58 2.27 -11.46
CA ASN A 39 -6.16 3.64 -11.76
C ASN A 39 -5.16 4.21 -10.74
N LEU A 40 -4.55 3.36 -9.91
CA LEU A 40 -3.63 3.78 -8.84
C LEU A 40 -2.21 3.94 -9.35
N GLU A 41 -1.54 5.01 -8.91
CA GLU A 41 -0.15 5.27 -9.27
C GLU A 41 0.82 4.50 -8.36
N ILE A 42 1.78 3.78 -8.95
CA ILE A 42 2.82 3.05 -8.22
C ILE A 42 4.06 3.92 -8.05
N SER A 43 4.57 3.97 -6.83
CA SER A 43 5.89 4.48 -6.46
C SER A 43 6.79 3.32 -6.00
N THR A 44 8.10 3.46 -6.17
CA THR A 44 9.08 2.46 -5.72
C THR A 44 9.98 2.97 -4.60
N SER A 45 9.96 4.28 -4.33
CA SER A 45 10.77 4.89 -3.28
C SER A 45 9.90 5.67 -2.28
N PRO A 46 10.15 5.58 -0.97
CA PRO A 46 9.50 6.45 0.01
C PRO A 46 9.74 7.93 -0.31
N GLY A 47 8.67 8.73 -0.33
CA GLY A 47 8.73 10.17 -0.62
C GLY A 47 8.48 10.54 -2.07
N GLU A 48 8.49 9.57 -2.99
CA GLU A 48 7.90 9.75 -4.32
C GLU A 48 6.37 9.82 -4.20
N PRO A 49 5.70 10.67 -5.00
CA PRO A 49 4.24 10.68 -5.06
C PRO A 49 3.73 9.35 -5.63
N GLY A 50 2.62 8.87 -5.07
CA GLY A 50 1.93 7.66 -5.54
C GLY A 50 0.79 7.26 -4.60
N ASP A 51 -0.05 6.38 -5.09
CA ASP A 51 -1.14 5.76 -4.33
C ASP A 51 -0.72 4.44 -3.69
N VAL A 52 0.26 3.75 -4.28
CA VAL A 52 0.83 2.53 -3.74
C VAL A 52 2.36 2.61 -3.77
N LEU A 53 3.00 2.42 -2.62
CA LEU A 53 4.45 2.21 -2.54
C LEU A 53 4.75 0.72 -2.57
N VAL A 54 5.54 0.27 -3.55
CA VAL A 54 6.00 -1.12 -3.65
C VAL A 54 7.42 -1.23 -3.12
N ASP A 55 7.58 -2.03 -2.09
CA ASP A 55 8.86 -2.51 -1.59
C ASP A 55 9.08 -3.95 -2.07
N ARG A 56 10.11 -4.17 -2.88
CA ARG A 56 10.45 -5.50 -3.41
C ARG A 56 11.10 -6.40 -2.35
N GLY A 57 11.29 -5.91 -1.13
CA GLY A 57 11.95 -6.62 -0.05
C GLY A 57 13.45 -6.75 -0.31
N GLY A 58 14.07 -7.70 0.38
CA GLY A 58 15.50 -7.92 0.32
C GLY A 58 15.88 -9.20 1.05
N PHE A 59 17.18 -9.40 1.31
CA PHE A 59 17.63 -10.59 2.03
C PHE A 59 16.99 -10.64 3.44
N GLY A 60 16.11 -11.62 3.66
CA GLY A 60 15.38 -11.80 4.92
C GLY A 60 14.19 -10.85 5.14
N ILE A 61 13.83 -10.02 4.14
CA ILE A 61 12.70 -9.08 4.20
C ILE A 61 11.72 -9.42 3.08
N GLU A 62 10.46 -9.70 3.46
CA GLU A 62 9.42 -10.03 2.50
C GLU A 62 8.98 -8.80 1.67
N PRO A 63 8.67 -8.99 0.37
CA PRO A 63 8.08 -7.94 -0.45
C PRO A 63 6.73 -7.46 0.10
N CYS A 64 6.49 -6.14 0.06
CA CYS A 64 5.30 -5.52 0.61
C CYS A 64 4.81 -4.35 -0.24
N ALA A 65 3.50 -4.10 -0.23
CA ALA A 65 2.89 -2.93 -0.86
C ALA A 65 2.16 -2.10 0.20
N TYR A 66 2.38 -0.80 0.21
CA TYR A 66 1.74 0.15 1.11
C TYR A 66 0.73 0.96 0.30
N VAL A 67 -0.56 0.73 0.56
CA VAL A 67 -1.67 1.41 -0.12
C VAL A 67 -2.05 2.63 0.70
N PHE A 68 -1.96 3.81 0.10
CA PHE A 68 -2.27 5.08 0.73
C PHE A 68 -3.70 5.51 0.45
N GLY A 69 -4.28 6.25 1.39
CA GLY A 69 -5.58 6.89 1.25
C GLY A 69 -5.64 8.26 1.92
N ASP A 70 -6.66 9.02 1.56
CA ASP A 70 -6.98 10.31 2.18
C ASP A 70 -7.58 10.15 3.59
N ASP A 71 -8.06 8.95 3.91
CA ASP A 71 -8.38 8.47 5.25
C ASP A 71 -8.34 6.93 5.30
N ALA A 72 -8.61 6.36 6.48
CA ALA A 72 -8.55 4.92 6.68
C ALA A 72 -9.60 4.14 5.86
N VAL A 73 -10.74 4.77 5.55
CA VAL A 73 -11.80 4.16 4.74
C VAL A 73 -11.38 4.13 3.27
N ASP A 74 -10.83 5.22 2.75
CA ASP A 74 -10.28 5.27 1.38
C ASP A 74 -9.16 4.25 1.18
N ALA A 75 -8.21 4.16 2.12
CA ALA A 75 -7.15 3.15 2.05
C ALA A 75 -7.71 1.71 2.00
N ALA A 76 -8.74 1.42 2.81
CA ALA A 76 -9.40 0.11 2.82
C ALA A 76 -10.17 -0.17 1.52
N LEU A 77 -10.89 0.82 0.98
CA LEU A 77 -11.62 0.69 -0.29
C LEU A 77 -10.68 0.46 -1.47
N ARG A 78 -9.51 1.11 -1.50
CA ARG A 78 -8.48 0.86 -2.51
C ARG A 78 -7.92 -0.55 -2.43
N VAL A 79 -7.66 -1.06 -1.22
CA VAL A 79 -7.26 -2.46 -1.01
C VAL A 79 -8.35 -3.42 -1.49
N GLN A 80 -9.61 -3.13 -1.20
CA GLN A 80 -10.74 -3.92 -1.68
C GLN A 80 -10.81 -3.93 -3.22
N MET A 81 -10.65 -2.78 -3.88
CA MET A 81 -10.60 -2.68 -5.34
C MET A 81 -9.48 -3.55 -5.93
N ILE A 82 -8.27 -3.51 -5.35
CA ILE A 82 -7.16 -4.38 -5.76
C ILE A 82 -7.57 -5.86 -5.61
N ALA A 83 -8.22 -6.23 -4.50
CA ALA A 83 -8.67 -7.60 -4.26
C ALA A 83 -9.75 -8.08 -5.23
N GLU A 84 -10.65 -7.20 -5.68
CA GLU A 84 -11.66 -7.50 -6.71
C GLU A 84 -11.02 -7.71 -8.09
N LEU A 85 -10.00 -6.91 -8.42
CA LEU A 85 -9.24 -7.04 -9.68
C LEU A 85 -8.38 -8.31 -9.74
N LEU A 86 -7.97 -8.86 -8.59
CA LEU A 86 -7.31 -10.17 -8.51
C LEU A 86 -8.25 -11.33 -8.86
N GLN A 87 -9.54 -11.19 -8.56
CA GLN A 87 -10.55 -12.23 -8.77
C GLN A 87 -11.20 -12.14 -10.15
N SER A 88 -10.90 -11.07 -10.90
CA SER A 88 -11.39 -10.88 -12.26
C SER A 88 -10.64 -11.81 -13.23
N PRO A 89 -11.34 -12.61 -14.05
CA PRO A 89 -10.73 -13.58 -14.97
C PRO A 89 -9.84 -12.95 -16.05
#